data_AF-A0A2J7PMQ8-F1
#
_entry.id   AF-A0A2J7PMQ8-F1
#
_cell.length_a   1.000
_cell.length_b   1.000
_cell.length_c   1.000
_cell.angle_alpha   90.00
_cell.angle_beta   90.00
_cell.angle_gamma   90.00
#
_symmetry.space_group_name_H-M   'P 1'
#
loop_
_entity.id
_entity.type
_entity.pdbx_description
1 polymer ?
#
loop_
_entity_poly.entity_id
_entity_poly.type
_entity_poly.pdbx_seq_one_letter_code
_entity_poly.pdbx_strand_id
1 'polypeptide(L)'
;MCHVAFRLFWTIAFILATMTAGYFIKIVYAKWDDTPVIVSIAAKTTQLVDIPFPAVTLCTMNEARKSEAEKIKASTNESDVLFKKLLSDSCENSDSQKPVKKWNNNTSISWENIQNFMVKVRQPCHEMLKVCYYAGVAHNCSDIFNPSLTDEGLCCSFNKAKRDYIFRNPRNLTDLNLTFPMNATDWNPETGYPPNTPAGALPWRPRGAGTHLGLSVVLDAEVKEFYCSTSASIGFKLLLHNPVETPKIADYGLLLAPGREYRIKITPTINNAAKSLHNLREIDRQCAYSADKYLLFYKTYTQRNCMLECEANYTFLVCNCVPFYLPKDINTPICGKEEEGCTKLARKLLEMTLVEASDFNSTDGWPTPNCKCLPGCNELGYSSSMTYGHMIPSLAVNKGYMEDTVHSNNTGKEKDLTVVHLYFTETQFFSYYKTEIFGLSEFLSSTGGLLGLFIGFSFLSAVEVLYFATVRLWCGIVRRRKKMVDSYPFVK
;
A
#
# COMPACT_ATOMS: atom_id res chain seq x y z
N MET A 1 66.73 38.43 -8.85
CA MET A 1 65.46 38.61 -8.11
C MET A 1 64.22 38.28 -8.95
N CYS A 2 64.07 38.79 -10.19
CA CYS A 2 62.87 38.53 -11.03
C CYS A 2 62.55 37.03 -11.26
N HIS A 3 63.58 36.19 -11.43
CA HIS A 3 63.39 34.75 -11.67
C HIS A 3 62.83 33.99 -10.44
N VAL A 4 63.11 34.48 -9.22
CA VAL A 4 62.61 33.89 -7.98
C VAL A 4 61.17 34.34 -7.74
N ALA A 5 60.88 35.63 -7.98
CA ALA A 5 59.53 36.18 -7.89
C ALA A 5 58.55 35.50 -8.87
N PHE A 6 58.98 35.22 -10.10
CA PHE A 6 58.16 34.51 -11.10
C PHE A 6 57.81 33.08 -10.66
N ARG A 7 58.76 32.34 -10.10
CA ARG A 7 58.50 30.98 -9.58
C ARG A 7 57.56 31.00 -8.38
N LEU A 8 57.71 31.97 -7.48
CA LEU A 8 56.81 32.16 -6.33
C LEU A 8 55.37 32.44 -6.78
N PHE A 9 55.17 33.34 -7.77
CA PHE A 9 53.85 33.65 -8.30
C PHE A 9 53.12 32.41 -8.84
N TRP A 10 53.76 31.65 -9.73
CA TRP A 10 53.15 30.44 -10.30
C TRP A 10 52.92 29.33 -9.26
N THR A 11 53.79 29.23 -8.26
CA THR A 11 53.62 28.28 -7.16
C THR A 11 52.39 28.63 -6.32
N ILE A 12 52.23 29.91 -5.96
CA ILE A 12 51.07 30.39 -5.20
C ILE A 12 49.78 30.22 -6.01
N ALA A 13 49.80 30.57 -7.31
CA ALA A 13 48.66 30.41 -8.20
C ALA A 13 48.24 28.94 -8.33
N PHE A 14 49.19 28.01 -8.46
CA PHE A 14 48.91 26.58 -8.52
C PHE A 14 48.33 26.02 -7.22
N ILE A 15 48.87 26.44 -6.07
CA ILE A 15 48.34 26.05 -4.75
C ILE A 15 46.90 26.56 -4.60
N LEU A 16 46.63 27.81 -4.95
CA LEU A 16 45.29 28.39 -4.87
C LEU A 16 44.31 27.68 -5.81
N ALA A 17 44.72 27.37 -7.04
CA ALA A 17 43.92 26.60 -8.00
C ALA A 17 43.62 25.18 -7.50
N THR A 18 44.59 24.51 -6.88
CA THR A 18 44.41 23.18 -6.31
C THR A 18 43.47 23.20 -5.10
N MET A 19 43.60 24.20 -4.22
CA MET A 19 42.72 24.38 -3.05
C MET A 19 41.27 24.66 -3.46
N THR A 20 41.07 25.52 -4.46
CA THR A 20 39.72 25.82 -4.97
C THR A 20 39.10 24.63 -5.69
N ALA A 21 39.86 23.90 -6.51
CA ALA A 21 39.40 22.65 -7.12
C ALA A 21 39.01 21.61 -6.05
N GLY A 22 39.84 21.40 -5.03
CA GLY A 22 39.55 20.48 -3.93
C GLY A 22 38.30 20.86 -3.14
N TYR A 23 38.06 22.16 -2.92
CA TYR A 23 36.85 22.67 -2.27
C TYR A 23 35.58 22.35 -3.08
N PHE A 24 35.57 22.63 -4.40
CA PHE A 24 34.41 22.32 -5.23
C PHE A 24 34.18 20.81 -5.41
N ILE A 25 35.25 20.02 -5.55
CA ILE A 25 35.14 18.55 -5.61
C ILE A 25 34.55 18.01 -4.31
N LYS A 26 34.93 18.57 -3.14
CA LYS A 26 34.33 18.20 -1.86
C LYS A 26 32.82 18.47 -1.84
N ILE A 27 32.37 19.61 -2.38
CA ILE A 27 30.93 19.93 -2.48
C ILE A 27 30.22 18.93 -3.41
N VAL A 28 30.80 18.62 -4.57
CA VAL A 28 30.24 17.64 -5.51
C VAL A 28 30.17 16.25 -4.88
N TYR A 29 31.22 15.85 -4.16
CA TYR A 29 31.26 14.58 -3.44
C TYR A 29 30.20 14.52 -2.33
N ALA A 30 30.06 15.58 -1.51
CA ALA A 30 29.02 15.64 -0.49
C ALA A 30 27.62 15.52 -1.11
N LYS A 31 27.35 16.20 -2.23
CA LYS A 31 26.06 16.09 -2.93
C LYS A 31 25.80 14.67 -3.48
N TRP A 32 26.85 14.00 -3.97
CA TRP A 32 26.76 12.63 -4.48
C TRP A 32 26.44 11.62 -3.38
N ASP A 33 27.04 11.78 -2.20
CA ASP A 33 26.85 10.90 -1.04
C ASP A 33 25.52 11.18 -0.32
N ASP A 34 25.20 12.46 -0.07
CA ASP A 34 24.05 12.87 0.75
C ASP A 34 22.70 12.82 0.01
N THR A 35 22.68 13.01 -1.32
CA THR A 35 21.44 13.11 -2.11
C THR A 35 21.47 12.25 -3.38
N PRO A 36 21.40 10.92 -3.27
CA PRO A 36 21.49 10.06 -4.46
C PRO A 36 20.21 10.08 -5.31
N VAL A 37 19.05 10.48 -4.77
CA VAL A 37 17.74 10.33 -5.44
C VAL A 37 16.92 11.62 -5.47
N ILE A 38 16.30 11.92 -6.62
CA ILE A 38 15.34 13.02 -6.82
C ILE A 38 13.98 12.46 -7.21
N VAL A 39 12.94 13.13 -6.73
CA VAL A 39 11.57 12.94 -7.19
C VAL A 39 11.27 14.03 -8.20
N SER A 40 10.89 13.63 -9.40
CA SER A 40 10.43 14.51 -10.47
C SER A 40 9.02 14.12 -10.90
N ILE A 41 8.37 14.95 -11.70
CA ILE A 41 7.10 14.59 -12.35
C ILE A 41 7.43 14.03 -13.73
N ALA A 42 6.92 12.84 -14.05
CA ALA A 42 7.19 12.22 -15.35
C ALA A 42 6.65 13.07 -16.50
N ALA A 43 7.49 13.31 -17.52
CA ALA A 43 7.09 14.07 -18.70
C ALA A 43 6.04 13.31 -19.56
N LYS A 44 6.10 11.98 -19.56
CA LYS A 44 5.09 11.13 -20.21
C LYS A 44 3.95 10.88 -19.22
N THR A 45 2.75 11.25 -19.61
CA THR A 45 1.52 10.96 -18.85
C THR A 45 1.18 9.48 -18.92
N THR A 46 0.73 8.91 -17.81
CA THR A 46 0.13 7.58 -17.75
C THR A 46 -1.31 7.66 -18.23
N GLN A 47 -1.72 6.76 -19.12
CA GLN A 47 -3.11 6.74 -19.58
C GLN A 47 -3.98 6.00 -18.58
N LEU A 48 -5.26 6.37 -18.52
CA LEU A 48 -6.22 5.74 -17.61
C LEU A 48 -6.36 4.21 -17.85
N VAL A 49 -6.11 3.73 -19.07
CA VAL A 49 -6.17 2.30 -19.43
C VAL A 49 -4.95 1.49 -18.96
N ASP A 50 -3.88 2.15 -18.54
CA ASP A 50 -2.65 1.50 -18.06
C ASP A 50 -2.75 1.13 -16.57
N ILE A 51 -3.69 1.74 -15.85
CA ILE A 51 -3.98 1.47 -14.44
C ILE A 51 -5.29 0.68 -14.29
N PRO A 52 -5.43 -0.16 -13.26
CA PRO A 52 -6.71 -0.76 -12.92
C PRO A 52 -7.70 0.29 -12.42
N PHE A 53 -8.98 -0.03 -12.49
CA PHE A 53 -9.97 0.65 -11.67
C PHE A 53 -9.70 0.28 -10.20
N PRO A 54 -9.83 1.18 -9.21
CA PRO A 54 -9.57 0.82 -7.82
C PRO A 54 -10.42 -0.35 -7.35
N ALA A 55 -9.92 -1.10 -6.38
CA ALA A 55 -10.78 -1.98 -5.63
C ALA A 55 -11.67 -1.11 -4.72
N VAL A 56 -12.99 -1.34 -4.77
CA VAL A 56 -13.98 -0.57 -4.01
C VAL A 56 -14.62 -1.50 -3.00
N THR A 57 -14.34 -1.29 -1.72
CA THR A 57 -14.91 -2.09 -0.63
C THR A 57 -16.00 -1.32 0.08
N LEU A 58 -17.19 -1.93 0.16
CA LEU A 58 -18.40 -1.40 0.77
C LEU A 58 -18.80 -2.24 1.97
N CYS A 59 -19.00 -1.63 3.12
CA CYS A 59 -19.43 -2.29 4.35
C CYS A 59 -20.69 -1.61 4.89
N THR A 60 -21.68 -2.40 5.31
CA THR A 60 -22.74 -1.87 6.18
C THR A 60 -22.15 -1.57 7.56
N MET A 61 -22.57 -0.46 8.16
CA MET A 61 -22.22 -0.14 9.55
C MET A 61 -23.00 -1.03 10.54
N ASN A 62 -24.07 -1.69 10.09
CA ASN A 62 -24.85 -2.59 10.92
C ASN A 62 -24.07 -3.89 11.20
N GLU A 63 -23.76 -4.17 12.46
CA GLU A 63 -23.03 -5.40 12.78
C GLU A 63 -23.92 -6.65 12.81
N ALA A 64 -25.22 -6.47 13.08
CA ALA A 64 -26.17 -7.56 13.14
C ALA A 64 -27.57 -7.09 12.71
N ARG A 65 -28.27 -7.88 11.89
CA ARG A 65 -29.68 -7.63 11.59
C ARG A 65 -30.52 -7.85 12.84
N LYS A 66 -31.43 -6.92 13.12
CA LYS A 66 -32.31 -6.94 14.29
C LYS A 66 -33.15 -8.21 14.36
N SER A 67 -33.75 -8.63 13.25
CA SER A 67 -34.53 -9.86 13.16
C SER A 67 -33.72 -11.11 13.53
N GLU A 68 -32.47 -11.22 13.06
CA GLU A 68 -31.60 -12.35 13.38
C GLU A 68 -31.04 -12.27 14.81
N ALA A 69 -30.72 -11.08 15.30
CA ALA A 69 -30.28 -10.85 16.66
C ALA A 69 -31.36 -11.26 17.69
N GLU A 70 -32.62 -10.87 17.45
CA GLU A 70 -33.76 -11.24 18.29
C GLU A 70 -34.01 -12.76 18.29
N LYS A 71 -33.91 -13.41 17.12
CA LYS A 71 -34.00 -14.88 17.02
C LYS A 71 -32.90 -15.58 17.82
N ILE A 72 -31.66 -15.11 17.72
CA ILE A 72 -30.53 -15.67 18.47
C ILE A 72 -30.75 -15.51 19.97
N LYS A 73 -31.22 -14.35 20.44
CA LYS A 73 -31.54 -14.11 21.85
C LYS A 73 -32.67 -15.00 22.36
N ALA A 74 -33.72 -15.16 21.57
CA ALA A 74 -34.90 -15.96 21.91
C ALA A 74 -34.66 -17.48 21.87
N SER A 75 -33.65 -17.96 21.14
CA SER A 75 -33.36 -19.39 21.03
C SER A 75 -33.02 -20.03 22.37
N THR A 76 -33.61 -21.18 22.69
CA THR A 76 -33.33 -21.96 23.91
C THR A 76 -32.33 -23.09 23.67
N ASN A 77 -31.82 -23.25 22.45
CA ASN A 77 -30.92 -24.35 22.10
C ASN A 77 -29.51 -24.12 22.66
N GLU A 78 -28.89 -25.19 23.20
CA GLU A 78 -27.51 -25.15 23.72
C GLU A 78 -26.47 -24.78 22.63
N SER A 79 -26.73 -25.13 21.37
CA SER A 79 -25.87 -24.78 20.22
C SER A 79 -25.81 -23.26 19.95
N ASP A 80 -26.83 -22.51 20.36
CA ASP A 80 -26.93 -21.07 20.12
C ASP A 80 -26.31 -20.24 21.26
N VAL A 81 -25.85 -20.87 22.35
CA VAL A 81 -25.16 -20.19 23.46
C VAL A 81 -23.92 -19.46 22.95
N LEU A 82 -23.18 -20.07 22.01
CA LEU A 82 -22.02 -19.43 21.38
C LEU A 82 -22.42 -18.19 20.57
N PHE A 83 -23.48 -18.28 19.77
CA PHE A 83 -23.96 -17.15 18.96
C PHE A 83 -24.54 -16.02 19.82
N LYS A 84 -25.19 -16.34 20.93
CA LYS A 84 -25.61 -15.33 21.93
C LYS A 84 -24.40 -14.57 22.48
N LYS A 85 -23.34 -15.30 22.83
CA LYS A 85 -22.11 -14.71 23.36
C LYS A 85 -21.37 -13.86 22.32
N LEU A 86 -21.30 -14.30 21.06
CA LEU A 86 -20.72 -13.53 19.97
C LEU A 86 -21.53 -12.26 19.67
N LEU A 87 -22.86 -12.35 19.74
CA LEU A 87 -23.75 -11.20 19.57
C LEU A 87 -23.58 -10.18 20.69
N SER A 88 -23.48 -10.62 21.96
CA SER A 88 -23.20 -9.72 23.07
C SER A 88 -21.82 -9.09 22.93
N ASP A 89 -20.78 -9.86 22.60
CA ASP A 89 -19.41 -9.33 22.42
C ASP A 89 -19.33 -8.27 21.31
N SER A 90 -20.17 -8.37 20.27
CA SER A 90 -20.22 -7.40 19.16
C SER A 90 -21.02 -6.14 19.55
N CYS A 91 -22.25 -6.31 20.05
CA CYS A 91 -23.20 -5.21 20.19
C CYS A 91 -23.38 -4.67 21.62
N GLU A 92 -23.04 -5.44 22.65
CA GLU A 92 -23.37 -5.13 24.05
C GLU A 92 -22.10 -4.96 24.88
N ASN A 93 -21.87 -3.76 25.40
CA ASN A 93 -20.82 -3.51 26.39
C ASN A 93 -21.22 -3.95 27.81
N SER A 94 -22.18 -4.87 27.97
CA SER A 94 -22.72 -5.17 29.30
C SER A 94 -21.82 -6.17 30.05
N ASP A 95 -21.43 -5.79 31.27
CA ASP A 95 -20.61 -6.56 32.24
C ASP A 95 -21.23 -7.90 32.70
N SER A 96 -22.38 -8.29 32.13
CA SER A 96 -23.19 -9.40 32.66
C SER A 96 -22.63 -10.78 32.30
N GLN A 97 -21.82 -10.89 31.24
CA GLN A 97 -21.22 -12.14 30.79
C GLN A 97 -19.72 -11.98 30.60
N LYS A 98 -18.93 -13.00 31.01
CA LYS A 98 -17.48 -12.99 30.76
C LYS A 98 -17.24 -13.03 29.24
N PRO A 99 -16.50 -12.07 28.65
CA PRO A 99 -16.25 -12.02 27.21
C PRO A 99 -15.57 -13.29 26.71
N VAL A 100 -15.57 -13.53 25.38
CA VAL A 100 -14.74 -14.63 24.85
C VAL A 100 -13.28 -14.27 25.02
N LYS A 101 -12.51 -15.20 25.61
CA LYS A 101 -11.07 -15.10 25.88
C LYS A 101 -10.29 -15.17 24.56
N LYS A 102 -9.77 -16.33 24.15
CA LYS A 102 -9.15 -16.52 22.82
C LYS A 102 -9.85 -17.58 22.01
N TRP A 103 -9.87 -17.40 20.70
CA TRP A 103 -10.35 -18.40 19.76
C TRP A 103 -9.19 -19.28 19.30
N ASN A 104 -9.28 -20.59 19.56
CA ASN A 104 -8.26 -21.56 19.17
C ASN A 104 -8.92 -22.81 18.60
N ASN A 105 -8.16 -23.62 17.84
CA ASN A 105 -8.70 -24.84 17.21
C ASN A 105 -8.94 -25.99 18.22
N ASN A 106 -8.45 -25.86 19.46
CA ASN A 106 -8.49 -26.94 20.47
C ASN A 106 -9.60 -26.77 21.53
N THR A 107 -10.21 -25.59 21.62
CA THR A 107 -11.42 -25.30 22.41
C THR A 107 -12.60 -25.18 21.46
N SER A 108 -13.83 -25.29 21.96
CA SER A 108 -15.07 -25.38 21.19
C SER A 108 -15.40 -24.19 20.24
N ILE A 109 -14.49 -23.21 20.07
CA ILE A 109 -14.70 -22.01 19.25
C ILE A 109 -13.61 -21.89 18.17
N SER A 110 -13.92 -22.43 16.99
CA SER A 110 -13.09 -22.34 15.78
C SER A 110 -13.40 -21.07 14.97
N TRP A 111 -12.47 -20.69 14.07
CA TRP A 111 -12.70 -19.63 13.06
C TRP A 111 -13.97 -19.86 12.23
N GLU A 112 -14.27 -21.12 11.92
CA GLU A 112 -15.45 -21.51 11.16
C GLU A 112 -16.76 -21.09 11.86
N ASN A 113 -16.82 -21.18 13.18
CA ASN A 113 -17.99 -20.73 13.95
C ASN A 113 -18.17 -19.21 13.88
N ILE A 114 -17.07 -18.43 13.90
CA ILE A 114 -17.10 -16.97 13.77
C ILE A 114 -17.55 -16.58 12.35
N GLN A 115 -17.02 -17.27 11.34
CA GLN A 115 -17.42 -17.06 9.96
C GLN A 115 -18.92 -17.37 9.78
N ASN A 116 -19.40 -18.49 10.29
CA ASN A 116 -20.81 -18.88 10.23
C ASN A 116 -21.71 -17.89 10.98
N PHE A 117 -21.26 -17.37 12.12
CA PHE A 117 -21.94 -16.31 12.85
C PHE A 117 -22.06 -15.05 11.98
N MET A 118 -20.95 -14.54 11.42
CA MET A 118 -20.95 -13.34 10.58
C MET A 118 -21.85 -13.50 9.36
N VAL A 119 -21.78 -14.65 8.67
CA VAL A 119 -22.64 -14.94 7.50
C VAL A 119 -24.13 -14.94 7.86
N LYS A 120 -24.48 -15.40 9.07
CA LYS A 120 -25.87 -15.46 9.54
C LYS A 120 -26.42 -14.09 9.93
N VAL A 121 -25.66 -13.29 10.68
CA VAL A 121 -26.16 -12.04 11.28
C VAL A 121 -25.98 -10.81 10.39
N ARG A 122 -24.97 -10.78 9.53
CA ARG A 122 -24.69 -9.63 8.66
C ARG A 122 -25.62 -9.60 7.46
N GLN A 123 -25.79 -8.42 6.88
CA GLN A 123 -26.50 -8.25 5.60
C GLN A 123 -25.64 -8.83 4.46
N PRO A 124 -26.16 -9.73 3.63
CA PRO A 124 -25.41 -10.30 2.52
C PRO A 124 -25.28 -9.31 1.35
N CYS A 125 -24.20 -9.44 0.57
CA CYS A 125 -23.89 -8.51 -0.54
C CYS A 125 -25.01 -8.38 -1.58
N HIS A 126 -25.72 -9.47 -1.89
CA HIS A 126 -26.79 -9.48 -2.88
C HIS A 126 -28.07 -8.77 -2.40
N GLU A 127 -28.29 -8.66 -1.09
CA GLU A 127 -29.38 -7.86 -0.52
C GLU A 127 -28.96 -6.39 -0.40
N MET A 128 -27.71 -6.14 0.01
CA MET A 128 -27.16 -4.79 0.17
C MET A 128 -27.04 -4.04 -1.17
N LEU A 129 -26.55 -4.70 -2.22
CA LEU A 129 -26.33 -4.12 -3.54
C LEU A 129 -27.50 -4.46 -4.46
N LYS A 130 -28.41 -3.51 -4.68
CA LYS A 130 -29.60 -3.73 -5.51
C LYS A 130 -29.32 -3.60 -7.00
N VAL A 131 -28.49 -2.63 -7.37
CA VAL A 131 -28.25 -2.28 -8.78
C VAL A 131 -26.79 -1.91 -8.96
N CYS A 132 -26.15 -2.44 -10.00
CA CYS A 132 -24.76 -2.19 -10.32
C CYS A 132 -24.59 -1.89 -11.81
N TYR A 133 -23.98 -0.75 -12.10
CA TYR A 133 -23.56 -0.35 -13.44
C TYR A 133 -22.06 -0.13 -13.45
N TYR A 134 -21.38 -0.66 -14.47
CA TYR A 134 -19.98 -0.38 -14.71
C TYR A 134 -19.79 -0.03 -16.18
N ALA A 135 -19.08 1.07 -16.45
CA ALA A 135 -18.84 1.55 -17.81
C ALA A 135 -20.14 1.71 -18.65
N GLY A 136 -21.24 2.09 -18.00
CA GLY A 136 -22.55 2.28 -18.65
C GLY A 136 -23.33 1.00 -18.94
N VAL A 137 -22.81 -0.17 -18.55
CA VAL A 137 -23.45 -1.48 -18.74
C VAL A 137 -23.99 -1.98 -17.40
N ALA A 138 -25.23 -2.50 -17.40
CA ALA A 138 -25.82 -3.15 -16.24
C ALA A 138 -25.14 -4.50 -15.99
N HIS A 139 -24.72 -4.75 -14.75
CA HIS A 139 -24.14 -6.00 -14.31
C HIS A 139 -24.92 -6.54 -13.10
N ASN A 140 -24.99 -7.87 -13.00
CA ASN A 140 -25.45 -8.48 -11.76
C ASN A 140 -24.43 -8.19 -10.65
N CYS A 141 -24.88 -7.58 -9.56
CA CYS A 141 -24.01 -7.18 -8.45
C CYS A 141 -23.26 -8.37 -7.85
N SER A 142 -23.91 -9.55 -7.78
CA SER A 142 -23.31 -10.77 -7.22
C SER A 142 -22.15 -11.32 -8.05
N ASP A 143 -22.05 -10.96 -9.32
CA ASP A 143 -20.97 -11.46 -10.20
C ASP A 143 -19.71 -10.59 -10.13
N ILE A 144 -19.87 -9.30 -9.78
CA ILE A 144 -18.79 -8.31 -9.80
C ILE A 144 -18.32 -7.89 -8.40
N PHE A 145 -19.17 -8.04 -7.37
CA PHE A 145 -18.83 -7.83 -5.96
C PHE A 145 -18.65 -9.16 -5.25
N ASN A 146 -17.52 -9.30 -4.56
CA ASN A 146 -17.21 -10.49 -3.79
C ASN A 146 -17.14 -10.16 -2.29
N PRO A 147 -17.61 -11.05 -1.41
CA PRO A 147 -17.48 -10.82 0.01
C PRO A 147 -16.00 -10.77 0.41
N SER A 148 -15.62 -9.83 1.27
CA SER A 148 -14.26 -9.65 1.76
C SER A 148 -14.27 -9.46 3.26
N LEU A 149 -13.34 -10.11 3.95
CA LEU A 149 -13.15 -9.90 5.37
C LEU A 149 -12.38 -8.58 5.60
N THR A 150 -12.90 -7.75 6.50
CA THR A 150 -12.31 -6.47 6.89
C THR A 150 -12.37 -6.31 8.41
N ASP A 151 -11.75 -5.26 8.94
CA ASP A 151 -11.84 -4.85 10.35
C ASP A 151 -13.27 -4.48 10.80
N GLU A 152 -14.18 -4.21 9.86
CA GLU A 152 -15.61 -3.99 10.14
C GLU A 152 -16.45 -5.28 10.04
N GLY A 153 -15.87 -6.41 9.62
CA GLY A 153 -16.58 -7.69 9.43
C GLY A 153 -16.66 -8.12 7.97
N LEU A 154 -17.81 -8.69 7.56
CA LEU A 154 -18.06 -9.10 6.16
C LEU A 154 -18.53 -7.92 5.33
N CYS A 155 -17.76 -7.58 4.31
CA CYS A 155 -18.03 -6.48 3.38
C CYS A 155 -18.03 -6.96 1.93
N CYS A 156 -18.31 -6.08 0.98
CA CYS A 156 -18.39 -6.41 -0.44
C CYS A 156 -17.34 -5.61 -1.21
N SER A 157 -16.39 -6.30 -1.85
CA SER A 157 -15.34 -5.68 -2.66
C SER A 157 -15.58 -5.88 -4.16
N PHE A 158 -15.59 -4.77 -4.89
CA PHE A 158 -15.49 -4.74 -6.35
C PHE A 158 -14.03 -4.65 -6.79
N ASN A 159 -13.69 -5.30 -7.90
CA ASN A 159 -12.39 -5.25 -8.57
C ASN A 159 -11.15 -5.57 -7.72
N LYS A 160 -11.32 -6.35 -6.64
CA LYS A 160 -10.22 -6.90 -5.84
C LYS A 160 -9.50 -7.99 -6.62
N ALA A 161 -8.18 -8.08 -6.51
CA ALA A 161 -7.43 -9.16 -7.15
C ALA A 161 -7.81 -10.53 -6.55
N LYS A 162 -7.65 -11.60 -7.35
CA LYS A 162 -7.89 -12.96 -6.89
C LYS A 162 -6.94 -13.29 -5.73
N ARG A 163 -7.42 -14.08 -4.77
CA ARG A 163 -6.68 -14.55 -3.60
C ARG A 163 -5.27 -15.07 -3.93
N ASP A 164 -5.14 -15.85 -5.01
CA ASP A 164 -3.88 -16.45 -5.46
C ASP A 164 -2.82 -15.41 -5.91
N TYR A 165 -3.25 -14.19 -6.25
CA TYR A 165 -2.37 -13.09 -6.64
C TYR A 165 -2.07 -12.13 -5.48
N ILE A 166 -2.90 -12.12 -4.43
CA ILE A 166 -2.67 -11.31 -3.22
C ILE A 166 -1.74 -12.06 -2.26
N PHE A 167 -2.00 -13.35 -2.02
CA PHE A 167 -1.33 -14.13 -0.99
C PHE A 167 -0.41 -15.21 -1.57
N ARG A 168 0.71 -15.48 -0.89
CA ARG A 168 1.67 -16.53 -1.29
C ARG A 168 1.13 -17.94 -1.03
N ASN A 169 0.58 -18.16 0.18
CA ASN A 169 0.08 -19.46 0.63
C ASN A 169 -1.42 -19.38 0.96
N PRO A 170 -2.29 -19.27 -0.06
CA PRO A 170 -3.73 -19.03 0.15
C PRO A 170 -4.44 -20.18 0.89
N ARG A 171 -3.89 -21.39 0.95
CA ARG A 171 -4.50 -22.52 1.68
C ARG A 171 -4.27 -22.47 3.19
N ASN A 172 -3.24 -21.76 3.64
CA ASN A 172 -2.86 -21.70 5.05
C ASN A 172 -3.51 -20.52 5.79
N LEU A 173 -4.23 -19.66 5.07
CA LEU A 173 -4.83 -18.43 5.57
C LEU A 173 -6.32 -18.63 5.93
N THR A 174 -6.71 -18.15 7.11
CA THR A 174 -8.10 -18.11 7.62
C THR A 174 -8.86 -16.92 7.06
N ASP A 175 -9.12 -16.94 5.76
CA ASP A 175 -9.90 -15.90 5.07
C ASP A 175 -10.90 -16.58 4.11
N LEU A 176 -11.88 -15.84 3.62
CA LEU A 176 -13.02 -16.37 2.87
C LEU A 176 -12.57 -17.12 1.61
N ASN A 177 -13.10 -18.33 1.41
CA ASN A 177 -12.88 -19.10 0.20
C ASN A 177 -13.80 -18.57 -0.92
N LEU A 178 -13.29 -17.61 -1.69
CA LEU A 178 -14.03 -16.95 -2.77
C LEU A 178 -13.75 -17.64 -4.11
N THR A 179 -14.81 -18.01 -4.81
CA THR A 179 -14.73 -18.42 -6.21
C THR A 179 -15.00 -17.21 -7.09
N PHE A 180 -14.01 -16.80 -7.88
CA PHE A 180 -14.19 -15.74 -8.87
C PHE A 180 -14.61 -16.39 -10.19
N PRO A 181 -15.79 -16.05 -10.75
CA PRO A 181 -16.22 -16.61 -12.03
C PRO A 181 -15.38 -16.08 -13.21
N MET A 182 -14.62 -14.99 -13.01
CA MET A 182 -13.88 -14.30 -14.06
C MET A 182 -12.41 -14.74 -14.17
N ASN A 183 -11.89 -14.68 -15.39
CA ASN A 183 -10.46 -14.84 -15.66
C ASN A 183 -9.67 -13.71 -15.00
N ALA A 184 -8.72 -14.08 -14.15
CA ALA A 184 -7.87 -13.14 -13.42
C ALA A 184 -6.44 -13.18 -13.97
N THR A 185 -5.73 -12.06 -13.82
CA THR A 185 -4.34 -11.89 -14.25
C THR A 185 -3.47 -11.44 -13.10
N ASP A 186 -2.18 -11.81 -13.17
CA ASP A 186 -1.16 -11.40 -12.20
C ASP A 186 -0.74 -9.95 -12.49
N TRP A 187 -1.56 -9.01 -12.03
CA TRP A 187 -1.27 -7.58 -12.10
C TRP A 187 -0.70 -7.12 -10.76
N ASN A 188 0.36 -6.31 -10.80
CA ASN A 188 0.88 -5.59 -9.64
C ASN A 188 1.46 -4.22 -10.09
N PRO A 189 1.71 -3.28 -9.16
CA PRO A 189 2.24 -1.95 -9.50
C PRO A 189 3.61 -1.93 -10.19
N GLU A 190 4.46 -2.94 -9.97
CA GLU A 190 5.81 -3.02 -10.55
C GLU A 190 5.81 -3.53 -12.00
N THR A 191 5.06 -4.61 -12.27
CA THR A 191 5.02 -5.26 -13.59
C THR A 191 3.91 -4.75 -14.49
N GLY A 192 2.87 -4.13 -13.91
CA GLY A 192 1.67 -3.74 -14.62
C GLY A 192 0.91 -4.93 -15.18
N TYR A 193 0.13 -4.69 -16.25
CA TYR A 193 -0.62 -5.75 -16.93
C TYR A 193 0.29 -6.57 -17.86
N PRO A 194 0.23 -7.91 -17.81
CA PRO A 194 0.92 -8.76 -18.77
C PRO A 194 0.54 -8.44 -20.24
N PRO A 195 1.46 -8.62 -21.20
CA PRO A 195 1.14 -8.45 -22.61
C PRO A 195 0.03 -9.42 -23.04
N ASN A 196 -0.87 -8.98 -23.92
CA ASN A 196 -2.04 -9.73 -24.41
C ASN A 196 -3.14 -10.01 -23.37
N THR A 197 -3.17 -9.29 -22.25
CA THR A 197 -4.26 -9.39 -21.27
C THR A 197 -5.61 -8.96 -21.89
N PRO A 198 -6.67 -9.79 -21.81
CA PRO A 198 -8.01 -9.41 -22.26
C PRO A 198 -8.55 -8.18 -21.53
N ALA A 199 -9.32 -7.33 -22.23
CA ALA A 199 -9.89 -6.12 -21.63
C ALA A 199 -10.87 -6.37 -20.47
N GLY A 200 -11.41 -7.60 -20.37
CA GLY A 200 -12.29 -8.03 -19.27
C GLY A 200 -11.61 -8.82 -18.16
N ALA A 201 -10.28 -8.94 -18.17
CA ALA A 201 -9.55 -9.67 -17.15
C ALA A 201 -9.48 -8.88 -15.83
N LEU A 202 -9.57 -9.58 -14.70
CA LEU A 202 -9.46 -9.00 -13.36
C LEU A 202 -7.98 -8.76 -13.00
N PRO A 203 -7.60 -7.60 -12.43
CA PRO A 203 -8.41 -6.41 -12.16
C PRO A 203 -8.79 -5.64 -13.44
N TRP A 204 -10.07 -5.24 -13.53
CA TRP A 204 -10.62 -4.45 -14.63
C TRP A 204 -9.97 -3.08 -14.75
N ARG A 205 -9.87 -2.61 -15.99
CA ARG A 205 -9.36 -1.29 -16.36
C ARG A 205 -10.50 -0.30 -16.52
N PRO A 206 -10.35 0.97 -16.13
CA PRO A 206 -11.36 1.98 -16.38
C PRO A 206 -11.58 2.17 -17.88
N ARG A 207 -12.84 2.34 -18.30
CA ARG A 207 -13.20 2.52 -19.71
C ARG A 207 -13.14 3.97 -20.18
N GLY A 208 -13.20 4.92 -19.26
CA GLY A 208 -13.07 6.34 -19.55
C GLY A 208 -13.37 7.20 -18.32
N ALA A 209 -13.44 8.51 -18.56
CA ALA A 209 -13.74 9.52 -17.54
C ALA A 209 -15.22 9.91 -17.55
N GLY A 210 -15.73 10.35 -16.40
CA GLY A 210 -17.13 10.75 -16.20
C GLY A 210 -17.98 9.68 -15.51
N THR A 211 -19.09 10.13 -14.91
CA THR A 211 -20.00 9.28 -14.10
C THR A 211 -20.57 8.09 -14.87
N HIS A 212 -20.91 8.29 -16.15
CA HIS A 212 -21.49 7.27 -17.03
C HIS A 212 -20.51 6.14 -17.39
N LEU A 213 -19.19 6.37 -17.30
CA LEU A 213 -18.15 5.37 -17.56
C LEU A 213 -17.54 4.78 -16.29
N GLY A 214 -17.98 5.27 -15.12
CA GLY A 214 -17.54 4.81 -13.81
C GLY A 214 -18.34 3.61 -13.29
N LEU A 215 -18.22 3.38 -11.97
CA LEU A 215 -19.03 2.43 -11.21
C LEU A 215 -20.19 3.20 -10.57
N SER A 216 -21.43 2.77 -10.82
CA SER A 216 -22.61 3.30 -10.14
C SER A 216 -23.33 2.16 -9.42
N VAL A 217 -23.58 2.34 -8.12
CA VAL A 217 -24.25 1.34 -7.29
C VAL A 217 -25.41 1.94 -6.52
N VAL A 218 -26.45 1.13 -6.32
CA VAL A 218 -27.58 1.44 -5.43
C VAL A 218 -27.51 0.50 -4.24
N LEU A 219 -27.39 1.08 -3.05
CA LEU A 219 -27.24 0.38 -1.78
C LEU A 219 -28.54 0.48 -0.98
N ASP A 220 -28.94 -0.61 -0.33
CA ASP A 220 -30.08 -0.66 0.59
C ASP A 220 -29.59 -0.88 2.01
N ALA A 221 -29.73 0.15 2.85
CA ALA A 221 -29.23 0.09 4.22
C ALA A 221 -30.11 -0.77 5.14
N GLU A 222 -31.36 -1.07 4.76
CA GLU A 222 -32.32 -1.75 5.62
C GLU A 222 -32.35 -1.13 7.04
N VAL A 223 -32.57 0.19 7.13
CA VAL A 223 -32.43 0.96 8.38
C VAL A 223 -33.24 0.37 9.54
N LYS A 224 -34.38 -0.28 9.26
CA LYS A 224 -35.23 -0.95 10.25
C LYS A 224 -34.58 -2.19 10.89
N GLU A 225 -33.66 -2.83 10.18
CA GLU A 225 -32.90 -4.01 10.63
C GLU A 225 -31.60 -3.63 11.35
N PHE A 226 -31.32 -2.34 11.56
CA PHE A 226 -30.19 -1.94 12.40
C PHE A 226 -30.41 -2.37 13.85
N TYR A 227 -29.52 -3.24 14.35
CA TYR A 227 -29.52 -3.67 15.74
C TYR A 227 -28.43 -2.96 16.54
N CYS A 228 -27.21 -2.95 16.01
CA CYS A 228 -26.07 -2.23 16.59
C CYS A 228 -25.12 -1.78 15.48
N SER A 229 -24.47 -0.62 15.68
CA SER A 229 -23.64 0.01 14.67
C SER A 229 -22.19 0.08 15.12
N THR A 230 -21.25 -0.12 14.19
CA THR A 230 -19.81 0.06 14.41
C THR A 230 -19.43 1.52 14.64
N SER A 231 -20.33 2.47 14.37
CA SER A 231 -20.10 3.91 14.46
C SER A 231 -21.36 4.63 14.95
N ALA A 232 -21.22 5.89 15.37
CA ALA A 232 -22.35 6.70 15.85
C ALA A 232 -23.40 7.03 14.77
N SER A 233 -23.13 6.70 13.51
CA SER A 233 -24.00 6.91 12.34
C SER A 233 -24.59 5.61 11.81
N ILE A 234 -25.61 5.73 10.95
CA ILE A 234 -26.17 4.64 10.16
C ILE A 234 -25.79 4.79 8.68
N GLY A 235 -25.76 3.68 7.94
CA GLY A 235 -25.45 3.65 6.52
C GLY A 235 -24.25 2.74 6.21
N PHE A 236 -23.35 3.21 5.36
CA PHE A 236 -22.23 2.42 4.84
C PHE A 236 -20.88 3.10 4.99
N LYS A 237 -19.83 2.30 5.08
CA LYS A 237 -18.44 2.74 4.88
C LYS A 237 -17.96 2.32 3.50
N LEU A 238 -17.24 3.20 2.81
CA LEU A 238 -16.61 2.94 1.51
C LEU A 238 -15.10 3.19 1.58
N LEU A 239 -14.29 2.24 1.10
CA LEU A 239 -12.84 2.40 0.97
C LEU A 239 -12.39 2.10 -0.46
N LEU A 240 -11.57 3.00 -1.02
CA LEU A 240 -10.81 2.76 -2.23
C LEU A 240 -9.42 2.26 -1.88
N HIS A 241 -8.98 1.19 -2.52
CA HIS A 241 -7.64 0.66 -2.33
C HIS A 241 -7.10 0.02 -3.59
N ASN A 242 -5.82 -0.34 -3.57
CA ASN A 242 -5.20 -1.06 -4.65
C ASN A 242 -5.75 -2.51 -4.72
N PRO A 243 -6.03 -3.07 -5.92
CA PRO A 243 -6.53 -4.45 -6.05
C PRO A 243 -5.70 -5.53 -5.36
N VAL A 244 -4.38 -5.35 -5.20
CA VAL A 244 -3.48 -6.32 -4.54
C VAL A 244 -3.34 -6.13 -3.03
N GLU A 245 -4.12 -5.21 -2.45
CA GLU A 245 -4.13 -4.91 -1.02
C GLU A 245 -5.41 -5.43 -0.35
N THR A 246 -5.31 -5.68 0.95
CA THR A 246 -6.47 -5.99 1.80
C THR A 246 -7.02 -4.72 2.46
N PRO A 247 -8.35 -4.54 2.47
CA PRO A 247 -8.97 -3.33 3.01
C PRO A 247 -8.96 -3.32 4.55
N LYS A 248 -8.61 -2.16 5.12
CA LYS A 248 -8.81 -1.81 6.54
C LYS A 248 -9.61 -0.52 6.57
N ILE A 249 -10.91 -0.64 6.77
CA ILE A 249 -11.95 0.35 6.49
C ILE A 249 -12.49 1.05 7.75
N ALA A 250 -12.30 0.49 8.94
CA ALA A 250 -12.93 1.01 10.16
C ALA A 250 -12.58 2.47 10.41
N ASP A 251 -11.29 2.81 10.25
CA ASP A 251 -10.73 4.14 10.50
C ASP A 251 -10.57 5.01 9.24
N TYR A 252 -10.48 4.41 8.05
CA TYR A 252 -10.17 5.11 6.78
C TYR A 252 -11.34 5.18 5.79
N GLY A 253 -12.50 4.61 6.13
CA GLY A 253 -13.67 4.56 5.26
C GLY A 253 -14.43 5.88 5.17
N LEU A 254 -14.93 6.21 3.97
CA LEU A 254 -15.89 7.30 3.75
C LEU A 254 -17.28 6.89 4.23
N LEU A 255 -17.95 7.75 4.99
CA LEU A 255 -19.31 7.51 5.50
C LEU A 255 -20.36 7.89 4.44
N LEU A 256 -21.26 6.95 4.14
CA LEU A 256 -22.38 7.12 3.21
C LEU A 256 -23.70 6.97 3.97
N ALA A 257 -24.43 8.07 4.12
CA ALA A 257 -25.72 8.11 4.78
C ALA A 257 -26.85 7.74 3.82
N PRO A 258 -27.89 7.05 4.30
CA PRO A 258 -29.04 6.70 3.47
C PRO A 258 -29.87 7.92 3.05
N GLY A 259 -30.60 7.80 1.94
CA GLY A 259 -31.42 8.88 1.36
C GLY A 259 -30.64 9.91 0.53
N ARG A 260 -29.39 9.63 0.14
CA ARG A 260 -28.50 10.56 -0.60
C ARG A 260 -27.94 9.95 -1.89
N GLU A 261 -27.68 10.81 -2.87
CA GLU A 261 -26.87 10.51 -4.05
C GLU A 261 -25.46 11.04 -3.82
N TYR A 262 -24.47 10.16 -3.88
CA TYR A 262 -23.05 10.47 -3.71
C TYR A 262 -22.32 10.44 -5.04
N ARG A 263 -21.48 11.44 -5.27
CA ARG A 263 -20.56 11.52 -6.41
C ARG A 263 -19.14 11.58 -5.90
N ILE A 264 -18.40 10.51 -6.12
CA ILE A 264 -17.05 10.29 -5.65
C ILE A 264 -16.08 10.37 -6.85
N LYS A 265 -15.29 11.44 -6.88
CA LYS A 265 -14.19 11.60 -7.83
C LYS A 265 -12.99 10.79 -7.35
N ILE A 266 -12.48 9.91 -8.21
CA ILE A 266 -11.26 9.12 -8.00
C ILE A 266 -10.06 9.87 -8.58
N THR A 267 -8.99 10.00 -7.80
CA THR A 267 -7.71 10.57 -8.22
C THR A 267 -6.57 9.59 -7.89
N PRO A 268 -5.90 8.99 -8.90
CA PRO A 268 -4.82 8.05 -8.68
C PRO A 268 -3.53 8.78 -8.30
N THR A 269 -2.77 8.21 -7.37
CA THR A 269 -1.41 8.65 -7.01
C THR A 269 -0.43 7.57 -7.45
N ILE A 270 0.37 7.87 -8.47
CA ILE A 270 1.27 6.91 -9.11
C ILE A 270 2.71 7.28 -8.77
N ASN A 271 3.40 6.38 -8.10
CA ASN A 271 4.83 6.47 -7.84
C ASN A 271 5.54 5.43 -8.70
N ASN A 272 6.57 5.84 -9.42
CA ASN A 272 7.40 4.98 -10.24
C ASN A 272 8.88 5.29 -9.97
N ALA A 273 9.73 4.29 -10.17
CA ALA A 273 11.17 4.40 -10.00
C ALA A 273 11.91 3.95 -11.25
N ALA A 274 13.07 4.56 -11.51
CA ALA A 274 13.99 4.12 -12.54
C ALA A 274 14.68 2.82 -12.15
N LYS A 275 14.91 1.94 -13.13
CA LYS A 275 15.57 0.64 -12.92
C LYS A 275 16.99 0.77 -12.37
N SER A 276 17.68 1.89 -12.61
CA SER A 276 19.01 2.13 -12.07
C SER A 276 19.03 2.11 -10.53
N LEU A 277 17.93 2.54 -9.90
CA LEU A 277 17.77 2.57 -8.44
C LEU A 277 17.80 1.19 -7.77
N HIS A 278 17.67 0.08 -8.53
CA HIS A 278 17.83 -1.27 -7.97
C HIS A 278 19.22 -1.48 -7.35
N ASN A 279 20.25 -0.80 -7.85
CA ASN A 279 21.62 -0.96 -7.37
C ASN A 279 21.91 -0.19 -6.06
N LEU A 280 21.04 0.75 -5.67
CA LEU A 280 21.17 1.48 -4.41
C LEU A 280 20.58 0.68 -3.25
N ARG A 281 20.97 1.01 -2.01
CA ARG A 281 20.35 0.39 -0.83
C ARG A 281 18.97 0.99 -0.59
N GLU A 282 18.08 0.21 0.02
CA GLU A 282 16.70 0.61 0.34
C GLU A 282 16.63 1.93 1.13
N ILE A 283 17.54 2.11 2.09
CA ILE A 283 17.65 3.31 2.93
C ILE A 283 18.05 4.54 2.10
N ASP A 284 18.98 4.40 1.16
CA ASP A 284 19.47 5.52 0.36
C ASP A 284 18.40 6.00 -0.64
N ARG A 285 17.60 5.06 -1.18
CA ARG A 285 16.53 5.36 -2.15
C ARG A 285 15.15 5.66 -1.52
N GLN A 286 15.00 5.45 -0.20
CA GLN A 286 13.77 5.72 0.56
C GLN A 286 12.51 5.05 -0.06
N CYS A 287 12.68 3.86 -0.66
CA CYS A 287 11.62 3.01 -1.17
C CYS A 287 12.09 1.57 -1.31
N ALA A 288 11.15 0.63 -1.29
CA ALA A 288 11.42 -0.80 -1.44
C ALA A 288 10.73 -1.38 -2.68
N TYR A 289 11.42 -2.30 -3.35
CA TYR A 289 10.83 -3.19 -4.34
C TYR A 289 10.37 -4.48 -3.67
N SER A 290 9.44 -5.18 -4.32
CA SER A 290 8.95 -6.50 -3.89
C SER A 290 10.05 -7.56 -3.83
N ALA A 291 11.13 -7.37 -4.59
CA ALA A 291 12.32 -8.23 -4.54
C ALA A 291 13.23 -7.97 -3.34
N ASP A 292 13.24 -6.74 -2.79
CA ASP A 292 14.11 -6.39 -1.65
C ASP A 292 13.57 -6.92 -0.33
N LYS A 293 12.23 -6.88 -0.19
CA LYS A 293 11.56 -7.15 1.07
C LYS A 293 10.51 -8.25 0.92
N TYR A 294 10.87 -9.42 1.44
CA TYR A 294 10.01 -10.58 1.46
C TYR A 294 8.92 -10.43 2.55
N LEU A 295 7.66 -10.42 2.12
CA LEU A 295 6.47 -10.51 2.98
C LEU A 295 6.04 -11.97 3.11
N LEU A 296 5.67 -12.39 4.32
CA LEU A 296 5.37 -13.81 4.62
C LEU A 296 4.04 -14.24 4.00
N PHE A 297 3.02 -13.39 4.08
CA PHE A 297 1.67 -13.68 3.63
C PHE A 297 1.38 -13.08 2.27
N TYR A 298 1.77 -11.81 2.04
CA TYR A 298 1.51 -11.12 0.78
C TYR A 298 2.56 -11.42 -0.29
N LYS A 299 2.10 -11.55 -1.55
CA LYS A 299 2.98 -11.80 -2.70
C LYS A 299 3.71 -10.53 -3.14
N THR A 300 2.98 -9.41 -3.19
CA THR A 300 3.46 -8.10 -3.64
C THR A 300 3.71 -7.19 -2.45
N TYR A 301 4.86 -6.51 -2.45
CA TYR A 301 5.16 -5.49 -1.47
C TYR A 301 4.40 -4.20 -1.78
N THR A 302 3.61 -3.73 -0.81
CA THR A 302 3.13 -2.35 -0.75
C THR A 302 3.35 -1.85 0.67
N GLN A 303 3.36 -0.53 0.87
CA GLN A 303 3.51 -0.01 2.21
C GLN A 303 2.40 -0.53 3.14
N ARG A 304 1.16 -0.61 2.62
CA ARG A 304 0.00 -1.07 3.37
C ARG A 304 0.11 -2.55 3.75
N ASN A 305 0.48 -3.41 2.81
CA ASN A 305 0.66 -4.84 3.06
C ASN A 305 1.76 -5.10 4.12
N CYS A 306 2.88 -4.36 4.04
CA CYS A 306 3.94 -4.41 5.05
C CYS A 306 3.44 -4.01 6.44
N MET A 307 2.68 -2.91 6.52
CA MET A 307 2.13 -2.44 7.80
C MET A 307 1.15 -3.43 8.41
N LEU A 308 0.32 -4.10 7.60
CA LEU A 308 -0.62 -5.12 8.08
C LEU A 308 0.09 -6.38 8.61
N GLU A 309 1.16 -6.84 7.96
CA GLU A 309 1.98 -7.94 8.51
C GLU A 309 2.71 -7.51 9.79
N CYS A 310 3.19 -6.28 9.85
CA CYS A 310 3.83 -5.76 11.07
C CYS A 310 2.82 -5.68 12.23
N GLU A 311 1.59 -5.23 11.96
CA GLU A 311 0.50 -5.17 12.94
C GLU A 311 0.13 -6.56 13.45
N ALA A 312 0.01 -7.54 12.55
CA ALA A 312 -0.26 -8.94 12.89
C ALA A 312 0.84 -9.53 13.77
N ASN A 313 2.11 -9.37 13.38
CA ASN A 313 3.25 -9.90 14.12
C ASN A 313 3.40 -9.25 15.50
N TYR A 314 3.27 -7.92 15.57
CA TYR A 314 3.39 -7.19 16.84
C TYR A 314 2.26 -7.56 17.80
N THR A 315 1.03 -7.65 17.30
CA THR A 315 -0.12 -8.02 18.13
C THR A 315 -0.02 -9.46 18.60
N PHE A 316 0.50 -10.37 17.77
CA PHE A 316 0.80 -11.74 18.20
C PHE A 316 1.86 -11.76 19.32
N LEU A 317 2.91 -10.94 19.21
CA LEU A 317 4.00 -10.92 20.18
C LEU A 317 3.55 -10.40 21.57
N VAL A 318 2.70 -9.38 21.62
CA VAL A 318 2.27 -8.77 22.89
C VAL A 318 0.98 -9.37 23.45
N CYS A 319 0.01 -9.72 22.60
CA CYS A 319 -1.28 -10.24 23.02
C CYS A 319 -1.41 -11.78 22.87
N ASN A 320 -0.45 -12.47 22.26
CA ASN A 320 -0.51 -13.92 21.96
C ASN A 320 -1.76 -14.32 21.17
N CYS A 321 -2.23 -13.46 20.28
CA CYS A 321 -3.35 -13.67 19.37
C CYS A 321 -3.29 -12.68 18.20
N VAL A 322 -4.02 -12.93 17.12
CA VAL A 322 -4.11 -11.99 15.98
C VAL A 322 -5.58 -11.66 15.68
N PRO A 323 -5.96 -10.38 15.53
CA PRO A 323 -7.29 -9.99 15.08
C PRO A 323 -7.74 -10.72 13.80
N PHE A 324 -9.04 -11.01 13.70
CA PHE A 324 -9.56 -11.88 12.65
C PHE A 324 -9.32 -11.37 11.22
N TYR A 325 -9.30 -10.04 11.03
CA TYR A 325 -9.11 -9.38 9.73
C TYR A 325 -7.66 -9.28 9.28
N LEU A 326 -6.70 -9.54 10.18
CA LEU A 326 -5.27 -9.48 9.86
C LEU A 326 -4.76 -10.82 9.30
N PRO A 327 -3.71 -10.78 8.47
CA PRO A 327 -3.12 -11.99 7.88
C PRO A 327 -2.48 -12.86 8.97
N LYS A 328 -2.81 -14.16 8.95
CA LYS A 328 -2.34 -15.14 9.93
C LYS A 328 -2.44 -16.57 9.40
N ASP A 329 -1.63 -17.47 9.98
CA ASP A 329 -1.71 -18.90 9.70
C ASP A 329 -2.93 -19.54 10.39
N ILE A 330 -3.33 -20.73 9.91
CA ILE A 330 -4.49 -21.47 10.41
C ILE A 330 -4.40 -21.90 11.88
N ASN A 331 -3.17 -22.03 12.40
CA ASN A 331 -2.90 -22.43 13.78
C ASN A 331 -2.81 -21.24 14.73
N THR A 332 -2.76 -20.01 14.20
CA THR A 332 -2.63 -18.80 15.01
C THR A 332 -3.95 -18.50 15.71
N PRO A 333 -3.99 -18.34 17.04
CA PRO A 333 -5.21 -18.03 17.77
C PRO A 333 -5.74 -16.64 17.40
N ILE A 334 -7.05 -16.53 17.29
CA ILE A 334 -7.73 -15.28 16.96
C ILE A 334 -8.10 -14.55 18.26
N CYS A 335 -7.85 -13.24 18.34
CA CYS A 335 -8.08 -12.44 19.55
C CYS A 335 -9.57 -12.27 19.83
N GLY A 336 -10.05 -12.70 21.00
CA GLY A 336 -11.44 -12.51 21.42
C GLY A 336 -11.73 -11.12 21.92
N LYS A 337 -12.94 -10.94 22.46
CA LYS A 337 -13.38 -9.67 23.07
C LYS A 337 -12.58 -9.34 24.33
N GLU A 338 -12.11 -10.36 25.08
CA GLU A 338 -11.28 -10.13 26.27
C GLU A 338 -9.96 -9.42 25.93
N GLU A 339 -9.30 -9.78 24.82
CA GLU A 339 -8.07 -9.12 24.39
C GLU A 339 -8.29 -7.84 23.56
N GLU A 340 -9.52 -7.36 23.43
CA GLU A 340 -9.81 -6.12 22.69
C GLU A 340 -9.02 -4.94 23.25
N GLY A 341 -8.89 -4.84 24.58
CA GLY A 341 -8.06 -3.82 25.22
C GLY A 341 -6.58 -3.91 24.83
N CYS A 342 -6.03 -5.13 24.79
CA CYS A 342 -4.64 -5.38 24.40
C CYS A 342 -4.40 -5.03 22.92
N THR A 343 -5.27 -5.52 22.03
CA THR A 343 -5.16 -5.29 20.58
C THR A 343 -5.31 -3.80 20.22
N LYS A 344 -6.23 -3.08 20.86
CA LYS A 344 -6.38 -1.63 20.69
C LYS A 344 -5.12 -0.88 21.15
N LEU A 345 -4.54 -1.25 22.28
CA LEU A 345 -3.30 -0.65 22.77
C LEU A 345 -2.12 -0.93 21.83
N ALA A 346 -1.99 -2.18 21.36
CA ALA A 346 -0.95 -2.59 20.42
C ALA A 346 -1.02 -1.79 19.11
N ARG A 347 -2.23 -1.67 18.54
CA ARG A 347 -2.50 -0.86 17.35
C ARG A 347 -2.14 0.62 17.58
N LYS A 348 -2.58 1.19 18.71
CA LYS A 348 -2.29 2.58 19.08
C LYS A 348 -0.78 2.82 19.15
N LEU A 349 -0.02 1.92 19.77
CA LEU A 349 1.44 2.03 19.88
C LEU A 349 2.14 1.96 18.52
N LEU A 350 1.67 1.13 17.59
CA LEU A 350 2.19 1.07 16.23
C LEU A 350 1.95 2.37 15.46
N GLU A 351 0.75 2.94 15.57
CA GLU A 351 0.35 4.17 14.87
C GLU A 351 1.02 5.43 15.44
N MET A 352 1.32 5.45 16.74
CA MET A 352 1.96 6.59 17.42
C MET A 352 3.49 6.64 17.27
N THR A 353 4.12 5.70 16.57
CA THR A 353 5.59 5.65 16.35
C THR A 353 6.19 6.86 15.62
N LEU A 354 5.38 7.79 15.14
CA LEU A 354 5.82 9.08 14.59
C LEU A 354 6.20 10.12 15.66
N VAL A 355 5.85 9.87 16.92
CA VAL A 355 6.31 10.68 18.06
C VAL A 355 7.60 10.07 18.57
N GLU A 356 8.67 10.87 18.67
CA GLU A 356 9.98 10.42 19.14
C GLU A 356 9.84 9.57 20.41
N ALA A 357 10.50 8.40 20.40
CA ALA A 357 10.49 7.41 21.47
C ALA A 357 10.99 7.94 22.83
N SER A 358 11.39 9.22 22.92
CA SER A 358 11.88 9.89 24.12
C SER A 358 10.80 10.37 25.08
N ASP A 359 9.55 10.55 24.64
CA ASP A 359 8.47 11.07 25.51
C ASP A 359 7.53 9.98 26.04
N PHE A 360 7.67 8.75 25.56
CA PHE A 360 6.90 7.63 26.09
C PHE A 360 7.74 6.88 27.13
N ASN A 361 7.58 7.24 28.40
CA ASN A 361 7.81 6.29 29.48
C ASN A 361 6.94 5.07 29.15
N SER A 362 7.57 4.00 28.68
CA SER A 362 6.94 2.72 28.37
C SER A 362 6.10 2.29 29.58
N THR A 363 4.80 2.58 29.54
CA THR A 363 3.95 2.44 30.72
C THR A 363 3.78 0.98 31.15
N ASP A 364 4.17 -0.01 30.34
CA ASP A 364 3.81 -1.40 30.61
C ASP A 364 4.88 -2.45 30.25
N GLY A 365 6.15 -2.07 30.02
CA GLY A 365 7.21 -3.04 29.69
C GLY A 365 7.06 -3.74 28.32
N TRP A 366 6.23 -3.20 27.43
CA TRP A 366 6.06 -3.71 26.07
C TRP A 366 7.24 -3.34 25.18
N PRO A 367 7.63 -4.21 24.23
CA PRO A 367 8.70 -3.91 23.29
C PRO A 367 8.28 -2.79 22.34
N THR A 368 9.24 -1.94 21.99
CA THR A 368 9.03 -0.89 21.00
C THR A 368 8.78 -1.50 19.62
N PRO A 369 7.69 -1.13 18.93
CA PRO A 369 7.42 -1.64 17.59
C PRO A 369 8.48 -1.12 16.60
N ASN A 370 9.10 -2.04 15.87
CA ASN A 370 10.12 -1.72 14.85
C ASN A 370 9.59 -2.06 13.45
N CYS A 371 8.66 -1.26 12.94
CA CYS A 371 8.08 -1.43 11.61
C CYS A 371 8.80 -0.53 10.58
N LYS A 372 9.82 -1.07 9.91
CA LYS A 372 10.53 -0.36 8.83
C LYS A 372 9.80 -0.50 7.48
N CYS A 373 8.57 -0.02 7.36
CA CYS A 373 7.79 -0.11 6.12
C CYS A 373 7.94 1.16 5.26
N LEU A 374 8.93 1.15 4.38
CA LEU A 374 9.11 2.20 3.37
C LEU A 374 8.05 2.11 2.26
N PRO A 375 7.72 3.22 1.58
CA PRO A 375 6.81 3.20 0.43
C PRO A 375 7.37 2.32 -0.69
N GLY A 376 6.48 1.79 -1.54
CA GLY A 376 6.89 1.02 -2.71
C GLY A 376 7.59 1.92 -3.73
N CYS A 377 8.66 1.43 -4.37
CA CYS A 377 9.30 2.18 -5.46
C CYS A 377 8.38 2.32 -6.69
N ASN A 378 7.56 1.31 -6.94
CA ASN A 378 6.40 1.38 -7.81
C ASN A 378 5.15 1.13 -6.97
N GLU A 379 4.33 2.16 -6.81
CA GLU A 379 3.16 2.11 -5.94
C GLU A 379 2.01 2.88 -6.57
N LEU A 380 0.81 2.31 -6.46
CA LEU A 380 -0.42 2.88 -6.97
C LEU A 380 -1.41 3.02 -5.83
N GLY A 381 -1.70 4.25 -5.46
CA GLY A 381 -2.72 4.62 -4.48
C GLY A 381 -3.90 5.32 -5.14
N TYR A 382 -5.01 5.41 -4.41
CA TYR A 382 -6.20 6.13 -4.84
C TYR A 382 -6.66 7.05 -3.72
N SER A 383 -6.89 8.30 -4.07
CA SER A 383 -7.55 9.27 -3.22
C SER A 383 -8.92 9.61 -3.80
N SER A 384 -9.83 10.04 -2.94
CA SER A 384 -11.20 10.36 -3.31
C SER A 384 -11.66 11.69 -2.75
N SER A 385 -12.42 12.42 -3.55
CA SER A 385 -13.19 13.58 -3.10
C SER A 385 -14.67 13.30 -3.34
N MET A 386 -15.52 13.65 -2.37
CA MET A 386 -16.93 13.28 -2.37
C MET A 386 -17.82 14.52 -2.29
N THR A 387 -18.89 14.49 -3.07
CA THR A 387 -20.01 15.44 -3.00
C THR A 387 -21.31 14.65 -2.88
N TYR A 388 -22.35 15.26 -2.32
CA TYR A 388 -23.63 14.60 -2.12
C TYR A 388 -24.82 15.52 -2.40
N GLY A 389 -25.94 14.92 -2.81
CA GLY A 389 -27.24 15.55 -2.97
C GLY A 389 -28.34 14.77 -2.25
N HIS A 390 -29.46 15.42 -1.95
CA HIS A 390 -30.65 14.74 -1.44
C HIS A 390 -31.36 14.04 -2.60
N MET A 391 -31.79 12.79 -2.39
CA MET A 391 -32.59 12.09 -3.39
C MET A 391 -34.03 12.60 -3.41
N ILE A 392 -34.60 12.70 -4.60
CA ILE A 392 -36.01 13.11 -4.80
C ILE A 392 -36.88 11.83 -4.86
N PRO A 393 -38.02 11.78 -4.16
CA PRO A 393 -38.96 10.65 -4.17
C PRO A 393 -39.48 10.24 -5.55
N SER A 394 -39.69 11.20 -6.46
CA SER A 394 -40.29 10.99 -7.79
C SER A 394 -39.28 10.47 -8.82
N LEU A 395 -38.54 9.43 -8.45
CA LEU A 395 -37.33 9.01 -9.12
C LEU A 395 -37.66 8.21 -10.41
N ALA A 396 -38.12 8.91 -11.45
CA ALA A 396 -37.89 8.51 -12.83
C ALA A 396 -36.40 8.75 -13.15
N VAL A 397 -35.49 8.04 -12.46
CA VAL A 397 -34.14 7.86 -13.01
C VAL A 397 -34.35 7.21 -14.37
N ASN A 398 -33.56 7.62 -15.35
CA ASN A 398 -33.36 6.93 -16.61
C ASN A 398 -33.68 5.43 -16.45
N LYS A 399 -34.73 4.94 -17.13
CA LYS A 399 -35.58 3.78 -16.76
C LYS A 399 -34.90 2.53 -16.17
N GLY A 400 -33.60 2.32 -16.33
CA GLY A 400 -32.86 1.17 -15.81
C GLY A 400 -32.46 1.13 -14.33
N TYR A 401 -32.63 2.18 -13.50
CA TYR A 401 -32.17 2.11 -12.09
C TYR A 401 -33.22 1.59 -11.10
N MET A 402 -34.51 1.67 -11.41
CA MET A 402 -35.59 1.48 -10.43
C MET A 402 -36.75 0.59 -10.91
N GLU A 403 -36.73 0.10 -12.15
CA GLU A 403 -37.90 -0.56 -12.77
C GLU A 403 -38.28 -1.87 -12.05
N ASP A 404 -37.30 -2.60 -11.51
CA ASP A 404 -37.55 -3.89 -10.81
C ASP A 404 -37.72 -3.76 -9.28
N THR A 405 -37.26 -2.66 -8.66
CA THR A 405 -37.32 -2.50 -7.19
C THR A 405 -38.53 -1.70 -6.69
N VAL A 406 -39.18 -0.91 -7.56
CA VAL A 406 -40.25 0.04 -7.18
C VAL A 406 -41.67 -0.49 -7.43
N HIS A 407 -41.84 -1.73 -7.92
CA HIS A 407 -43.17 -2.38 -7.97
C HIS A 407 -43.73 -2.81 -6.60
N SER A 408 -43.11 -2.38 -5.49
CA SER A 408 -43.60 -2.62 -4.14
C SER A 408 -44.14 -1.33 -3.53
N ASN A 409 -45.47 -1.28 -3.34
CA ASN A 409 -46.34 -0.24 -2.75
C ASN A 409 -45.93 0.35 -1.38
N ASN A 410 -44.67 0.36 -0.98
CA ASN A 410 -44.23 0.79 0.35
C ASN A 410 -43.55 2.17 0.32
N THR A 411 -44.28 3.18 0.80
CA THR A 411 -43.93 4.61 0.94
C THR A 411 -42.82 4.89 1.98
N GLY A 412 -41.77 4.08 2.03
CA GLY A 412 -40.68 4.23 3.01
C GLY A 412 -39.32 3.67 2.60
N LYS A 413 -39.24 2.87 1.53
CA LYS A 413 -37.97 2.28 1.07
C LYS A 413 -36.99 3.31 0.51
N GLU A 414 -37.48 4.44 0.00
CA GLU A 414 -36.64 5.51 -0.56
C GLU A 414 -35.64 6.10 0.45
N LYS A 415 -35.97 6.07 1.75
CA LYS A 415 -35.10 6.57 2.82
C LYS A 415 -34.01 5.59 3.21
N ASP A 416 -34.12 4.33 2.81
CA ASP A 416 -33.14 3.29 3.10
C ASP A 416 -32.11 3.15 1.96
N LEU A 417 -32.47 3.62 0.75
CA LEU A 417 -31.62 3.55 -0.42
C LEU A 417 -30.54 4.64 -0.43
N THR A 418 -29.39 4.34 -1.03
CA THR A 418 -28.29 5.28 -1.28
C THR A 418 -27.74 5.04 -2.68
N VAL A 419 -27.54 6.09 -3.47
CA VAL A 419 -26.92 5.98 -4.79
C VAL A 419 -25.49 6.47 -4.71
N VAL A 420 -24.53 5.72 -5.28
CA VAL A 420 -23.11 6.07 -5.25
C VAL A 420 -22.52 5.97 -6.64
N HIS A 421 -21.94 7.05 -7.13
CA HIS A 421 -21.23 7.13 -8.41
C HIS A 421 -19.73 7.34 -8.18
N LEU A 422 -18.90 6.42 -8.64
CA LEU A 422 -17.44 6.49 -8.57
C LEU A 422 -16.84 6.61 -9.97
N TYR A 423 -16.07 7.67 -10.23
CA TYR A 423 -15.57 7.96 -11.56
C TYR A 423 -14.26 8.75 -11.56
N PHE A 424 -13.52 8.66 -12.66
CA PHE A 424 -12.36 9.51 -12.94
C PHE A 424 -12.80 10.79 -13.64
N THR A 425 -12.16 11.92 -13.35
CA THR A 425 -12.40 13.18 -14.09
C THR A 425 -11.49 13.35 -15.29
N GLU A 426 -10.32 12.71 -15.27
CA GLU A 426 -9.26 12.86 -16.27
C GLU A 426 -8.94 11.49 -16.87
N THR A 427 -8.45 11.49 -18.10
CA THR A 427 -8.04 10.26 -18.83
C THR A 427 -6.53 10.06 -18.86
N GLN A 428 -5.77 11.05 -18.36
CA GLN A 428 -4.32 11.06 -18.32
C GLN A 428 -3.88 11.63 -16.97
N PHE A 429 -2.85 11.02 -16.39
CA PHE A 429 -2.32 11.43 -15.08
C PHE A 429 -0.81 11.53 -15.13
N PHE A 430 -0.28 12.46 -14.36
CA PHE A 430 1.15 12.52 -14.09
C PHE A 430 1.54 11.52 -13.00
N SER A 431 2.68 10.85 -13.19
CA SER A 431 3.28 10.02 -12.13
C SER A 431 4.49 10.72 -11.53
N TYR A 432 4.69 10.55 -10.23
CA TYR A 432 5.95 10.87 -9.58
C TYR A 432 7.01 9.85 -10.00
N TYR A 433 8.15 10.32 -10.45
CA TYR A 433 9.22 9.50 -10.99
C TYR A 433 10.52 9.73 -10.20
N LYS A 434 11.00 8.65 -9.57
CA LYS A 434 12.25 8.63 -8.81
C LYS A 434 13.41 8.22 -9.69
N THR A 435 14.45 9.05 -9.75
CA THR A 435 15.69 8.78 -10.50
C THR A 435 16.90 9.09 -9.65
N GLU A 436 18.04 8.54 -10.06
CA GLU A 436 19.33 8.98 -9.51
C GLU A 436 19.58 10.44 -9.90
N ILE A 437 19.93 11.28 -8.92
CA ILE A 437 20.35 12.67 -9.16
C ILE A 437 21.70 12.70 -9.83
N PHE A 438 22.61 11.87 -9.33
CA PHE A 438 24.01 11.97 -9.62
C PHE A 438 24.58 10.57 -9.76
N GLY A 439 24.51 10.04 -10.97
CA GLY A 439 25.14 8.76 -11.29
C GLY A 439 26.67 8.88 -11.25
N LEU A 440 27.35 7.73 -11.24
CA LEU A 440 28.82 7.69 -11.30
C LEU A 440 29.39 8.47 -12.51
N SER A 441 28.71 8.40 -13.65
CA SER A 441 29.10 9.12 -14.88
C SER A 441 29.09 10.64 -14.70
N GLU A 442 28.07 11.17 -14.02
CA GLU A 442 27.93 12.61 -13.80
C GLU A 442 28.93 13.12 -12.76
N PHE A 443 29.22 12.30 -11.74
CA PHE A 443 30.31 12.55 -10.79
C PHE A 443 31.67 12.62 -11.48
N LEU A 444 32.00 11.64 -12.32
CA LEU A 444 33.26 11.61 -13.05
C LEU A 444 33.36 12.79 -14.03
N SER A 445 32.28 13.11 -14.73
CA SER A 445 32.22 14.26 -15.64
C SER A 445 32.42 15.59 -14.92
N SER A 446 31.76 15.79 -13.78
CA SER A 446 31.83 17.03 -13.00
C SER A 446 33.21 17.21 -12.35
N THR A 447 33.74 16.16 -11.72
CA THR A 447 35.10 16.15 -11.15
C THR A 447 36.16 16.35 -12.23
N GLY A 448 36.02 15.67 -13.38
CA GLY A 448 36.90 15.84 -14.53
C GLY A 448 36.87 17.26 -15.09
N GLY A 449 35.68 17.88 -15.16
CA GLY A 449 35.51 19.28 -15.57
C GLY A 449 36.18 20.26 -14.61
N LEU A 450 36.05 20.06 -13.29
CA LEU A 450 36.71 20.89 -12.27
C LEU A 450 38.24 20.77 -12.32
N LEU A 451 38.77 19.55 -12.45
CA LEU A 451 40.21 19.30 -12.59
C LEU A 451 40.76 19.87 -13.91
N GLY A 452 40.00 19.77 -14.99
CA GLY A 452 40.34 20.38 -16.28
C GLY A 452 40.36 21.91 -16.24
N LEU A 453 39.37 22.54 -15.58
CA LEU A 453 39.25 23.99 -15.50
C LEU A 453 40.33 24.65 -14.64
N PHE A 454 40.61 24.11 -13.46
CA PHE A 454 41.54 24.72 -12.50
C PHE A 454 43.00 24.29 -12.69
N ILE A 455 43.24 23.03 -13.06
CA ILE A 455 44.59 22.43 -13.11
C ILE A 455 45.02 22.14 -14.56
N GLY A 456 44.09 22.11 -15.52
CA GLY A 456 44.37 21.62 -16.88
C GLY A 456 44.60 20.10 -16.92
N PHE A 457 44.22 19.39 -15.85
CA PHE A 457 44.43 17.96 -15.75
C PHE A 457 43.38 17.22 -16.58
N SER A 458 43.85 16.44 -17.56
CA SER A 458 43.02 15.65 -18.46
C SER A 458 43.21 14.15 -18.24
N PHE A 459 42.37 13.33 -18.86
CA PHE A 459 42.56 11.88 -18.87
C PHE A 459 43.95 11.48 -19.44
N LEU A 460 44.44 12.19 -20.46
CA LEU A 460 45.78 11.95 -21.00
C LEU A 460 46.87 12.30 -20.00
N SER A 461 46.69 13.35 -19.19
CA SER A 461 47.59 13.70 -18.10
C SER A 461 47.65 12.59 -17.03
N ALA A 462 46.52 11.93 -16.74
CA ALA A 462 46.48 10.78 -15.83
C ALA A 462 47.27 9.58 -16.39
N VAL A 463 47.09 9.27 -17.68
CA VAL A 463 47.85 8.22 -18.38
C VAL A 463 49.34 8.54 -18.41
N GLU A 464 49.70 9.81 -18.63
CA GLU A 464 51.09 10.27 -18.57
C GLU A 464 51.69 10.05 -17.18
N VAL A 465 51.01 10.46 -16.11
CA VAL A 465 51.46 10.21 -14.72
C VAL A 465 51.64 8.71 -14.47
N LEU A 466 50.70 7.86 -14.90
CA LEU A 466 50.80 6.40 -14.76
C LEU A 466 52.00 5.84 -15.54
N TYR A 467 52.24 6.31 -16.76
CA TYR A 467 53.41 5.91 -17.58
C TYR A 467 54.74 6.29 -16.91
N PHE A 468 54.85 7.52 -16.39
CA PHE A 468 56.04 7.96 -15.68
C PHE A 468 56.23 7.23 -14.34
N ALA A 469 55.14 6.96 -13.62
CA ALA A 469 55.14 6.26 -12.33
C ALA A 469 55.48 4.77 -12.45
N THR A 470 55.11 4.12 -13.57
CA THR A 470 55.30 2.68 -13.77
C THR A 470 56.48 2.39 -14.70
N VAL A 471 56.33 2.66 -15.99
CA VAL A 471 57.27 2.27 -17.06
C VAL A 471 58.60 2.97 -16.88
N ARG A 472 58.61 4.29 -16.63
CA ARG A 472 59.86 5.04 -16.51
C ARG A 472 60.61 4.71 -15.23
N LEU A 473 59.91 4.52 -14.11
CA LEU A 473 60.49 4.07 -12.84
C LEU A 473 61.04 2.65 -12.95
N TRP A 474 60.29 1.73 -13.56
CA TRP A 474 60.73 0.35 -13.82
C TRP A 474 61.96 0.30 -14.72
N CYS A 475 61.92 0.97 -15.89
CA CYS A 475 63.06 1.06 -16.78
C CYS A 475 64.25 1.75 -16.11
N GLY A 476 64.02 2.76 -15.26
CA GLY A 476 65.05 3.42 -14.46
C GLY A 476 65.72 2.47 -13.45
N ILE A 477 64.94 1.66 -12.74
CA ILE A 477 65.43 0.65 -11.79
C ILE A 477 66.21 -0.46 -12.53
N VAL A 478 65.69 -0.95 -13.66
CA VAL A 478 66.37 -1.97 -14.49
C VAL A 478 67.69 -1.43 -15.07
N ARG A 479 67.72 -0.17 -15.52
CA ARG A 479 68.93 0.46 -16.06
C ARG A 479 69.97 0.75 -14.96
N ARG A 480 69.54 1.07 -13.73
CA ARG A 480 70.41 1.17 -12.55
C ARG A 480 70.97 -0.20 -12.13
N ARG A 481 70.18 -1.28 -12.22
CA ARG A 481 70.67 -2.66 -11.99
C ARG A 481 71.72 -3.09 -13.03
N LYS A 482 71.51 -2.81 -14.33
CA LYS A 482 72.52 -3.08 -15.36
C LYS A 482 73.83 -2.31 -15.14
N LYS A 483 73.77 -1.02 -14.79
CA LYS A 483 74.98 -0.24 -14.44
C LYS A 483 75.72 -0.76 -13.20
N MET A 484 75.03 -1.36 -12.22
CA MET A 484 75.69 -1.98 -11.06
C MET A 484 76.40 -3.29 -11.42
N VAL A 485 75.89 -4.04 -12.41
CA VAL A 485 76.53 -5.27 -12.92
C VAL A 485 77.75 -4.96 -13.79
N ASP A 486 77.72 -3.87 -14.56
CA ASP A 486 78.85 -3.44 -15.42
C ASP A 486 79.98 -2.71 -14.65
N SER A 487 79.79 -2.38 -13.36
CA SER A 487 80.80 -1.72 -12.51
C SER A 487 81.71 -2.68 -11.74
N TYR A 488 81.60 -4.00 -11.95
CA TYR A 488 82.67 -4.93 -11.59
C TYR A 488 83.58 -5.14 -12.81
N PRO A 489 84.77 -4.51 -12.88
CA PRO A 489 85.77 -4.93 -13.83
C PRO A 489 86.27 -6.30 -13.36
N PHE A 490 85.94 -7.36 -14.10
CA PHE A 490 86.73 -8.58 -14.07
C PHE A 490 88.16 -8.20 -14.49
N VAL A 491 89.05 -8.03 -13.51
CA VAL A 491 90.48 -8.21 -13.72
C VAL A 491 90.70 -9.72 -13.88
N LYS A 492 91.42 -10.05 -14.95
CA LYS A 492 91.87 -11.37 -15.44
C LYS A 492 91.88 -12.53 -14.44
#